data_AF-A0A0G4J0N1-F1
#
_entry.id   AF-A0A0G4J0N1-F1
#
_cell.length_a   1.000
_cell.length_b   1.000
_cell.length_c   1.000
_cell.angle_alpha   90.00
_cell.angle_beta   90.00
_cell.angle_gamma   90.00
#
_symmetry.space_group_name_H-M   'P 1'
#
loop_
_entity.id
_entity.type
_entity.pdbx_description
1 polymer ?
#
loop_
_entity_poly.entity_id
_entity_poly.type
_entity_poly.pdbx_seq_one_letter_code
_entity_poly.pdbx_strand_id
1 'polypeptide(L)'
;MEALYAEINALRSTRKKAYSRVDAIKRQIAIANRTASLYTASGQKRNRDTDAKRSQRGSVDETADQAARPQEPDEEQPAKKPKLSSFVARVVPEAEATDAAPDNVVIDDAGPPEDDAAAATAQTGPTTTTVVDDGDAPRSSATGATSGNGGRRLSRQADAARSKRMFGALLGHLNKAKENLTEEQEAERQRRKASIEQHVQERIQTESVQLREEQMKQLQEDLENEQAAMKDVMDKLFDKETKVKALRMIIRHVRMSGLIQTKATPPVMWKPGQHTSQTKKLMLRSRKETKKGLREAVGKLVRLCFASCSAATL
;
A
#
# COMPACT_ATOMS: atom_id res chain seq x y z
N MET A 1 -5.32 -25.18 -38.41
CA MET A 1 -6.51 -24.68 -37.68
C MET A 1 -6.66 -25.36 -36.33
N GLU A 2 -6.61 -26.69 -36.26
CA GLU A 2 -6.69 -27.45 -35.00
C GLU A 2 -5.61 -27.08 -33.98
N ALA A 3 -4.35 -26.96 -34.41
CA ALA A 3 -3.25 -26.50 -33.55
C ALA A 3 -3.51 -25.12 -32.92
N LEU A 4 -4.03 -24.15 -33.69
CA LEU A 4 -4.39 -22.82 -33.18
C LEU A 4 -5.53 -22.88 -32.16
N TYR A 5 -6.50 -23.80 -32.33
CA TYR A 5 -7.56 -23.99 -31.35
C TYR A 5 -7.04 -24.59 -30.05
N ALA A 6 -6.13 -25.56 -30.13
CA ALA A 6 -5.49 -26.13 -28.95
C ALA A 6 -4.73 -25.05 -28.17
N GLU A 7 -3.94 -24.21 -28.86
CA GLU A 7 -3.24 -23.08 -28.25
C GLU A 7 -4.20 -22.06 -27.60
N ILE A 8 -5.29 -21.67 -28.28
CA ILE A 8 -6.29 -20.75 -27.71
C ILE A 8 -6.93 -21.36 -26.46
N ASN A 9 -7.24 -22.66 -26.47
CA ASN A 9 -7.82 -23.33 -25.31
C ASN A 9 -6.82 -23.40 -24.14
N ALA A 10 -5.54 -23.64 -24.42
CA ALA A 10 -4.47 -23.57 -23.44
C ALA A 10 -4.37 -22.16 -22.84
N LEU A 11 -4.34 -21.11 -23.67
CA LEU A 11 -4.32 -19.71 -23.23
C LEU A 11 -5.56 -19.31 -22.42
N ARG A 12 -6.74 -19.83 -22.77
CA ARG A 12 -7.96 -19.62 -21.97
C ARG A 12 -7.87 -20.29 -20.61
N SER A 13 -7.23 -21.46 -20.54
CA SER A 13 -7.02 -22.16 -19.27
C SER A 13 -6.00 -21.43 -18.39
N THR A 14 -4.90 -20.94 -18.96
CA THR A 14 -3.89 -20.14 -18.23
C THR A 14 -4.48 -18.82 -17.76
N ARG A 15 -5.27 -18.14 -18.60
CA ARG A 15 -6.02 -16.94 -18.22
C ARG A 15 -6.91 -17.17 -17.00
N LYS A 16 -7.69 -18.26 -16.98
CA LYS A 16 -8.54 -18.60 -15.82
C LYS A 16 -7.71 -18.80 -14.54
N LYS A 17 -6.56 -19.47 -14.65
CA LYS A 17 -5.63 -19.66 -13.53
C LYS A 17 -5.06 -18.32 -13.05
N ALA A 18 -4.65 -17.44 -13.96
CA ALA A 18 -4.14 -16.11 -13.64
C ALA A 18 -5.18 -15.26 -12.89
N TYR A 19 -6.44 -15.21 -13.38
CA TYR A 19 -7.53 -14.52 -12.65
C TYR A 19 -7.71 -15.05 -11.24
N SER A 20 -7.71 -16.38 -11.07
CA SER A 20 -7.82 -17.00 -9.74
C SER A 20 -6.69 -16.60 -8.80
N ARG A 21 -5.46 -16.44 -9.32
CA ARG A 21 -4.30 -16.01 -8.52
C ARG A 21 -4.41 -14.54 -8.12
N VAL A 22 -4.71 -13.66 -9.08
CA VAL A 22 -4.92 -12.23 -8.82
C VAL A 22 -6.03 -12.03 -7.78
N ASP A 23 -7.13 -12.77 -7.88
CA ASP A 23 -8.22 -12.71 -6.89
C ASP A 23 -7.82 -13.28 -5.53
N ALA A 24 -6.94 -14.29 -5.49
CA ALA A 24 -6.40 -14.80 -4.23
C ALA A 24 -5.52 -13.76 -3.54
N ILE A 25 -4.61 -13.10 -4.26
CA ILE A 25 -3.73 -12.06 -3.73
C ILE A 25 -4.55 -10.85 -3.25
N LYS A 26 -5.52 -10.40 -4.04
CA LYS A 26 -6.45 -9.33 -3.62
C LYS A 26 -7.20 -9.66 -2.33
N ARG A 27 -7.61 -10.92 -2.15
CA ARG A 27 -8.23 -11.37 -0.90
C ARG A 27 -7.24 -11.37 0.26
N GLN A 28 -5.99 -11.78 0.05
CA GLN A 28 -4.95 -11.72 1.08
C GLN A 28 -4.69 -10.28 1.52
N ILE A 29 -4.56 -9.34 0.58
CA ILE A 29 -4.44 -7.89 0.85
C ILE A 29 -5.65 -7.38 1.65
N ALA A 30 -6.87 -7.75 1.25
CA ALA A 30 -8.07 -7.34 1.96
C ALA A 30 -8.13 -7.90 3.39
N ILE A 31 -7.70 -9.15 3.61
CA ILE A 31 -7.60 -9.76 4.93
C ILE A 31 -6.54 -9.05 5.78
N ALA A 32 -5.35 -8.80 5.23
CA ALA A 32 -4.26 -8.10 5.90
C ALA A 32 -4.67 -6.69 6.33
N ASN A 33 -5.32 -5.93 5.44
CA ASN A 33 -5.86 -4.60 5.74
C ASN A 33 -6.96 -4.65 6.80
N ARG A 34 -7.82 -5.67 6.77
CA ARG A 34 -8.85 -5.87 7.80
C ARG A 34 -8.23 -6.19 9.15
N THR A 35 -7.20 -7.02 9.21
CA THR A 35 -6.47 -7.31 10.45
C THR A 35 -5.75 -6.09 10.99
N ALA A 36 -5.14 -5.26 10.12
CA ALA A 36 -4.52 -4.00 10.52
C ALA A 36 -5.55 -3.01 11.10
N SER A 37 -6.76 -2.95 10.52
CA SER A 37 -7.85 -2.09 11.02
C SER A 37 -8.42 -2.51 12.38
N LEU A 38 -8.32 -3.80 12.75
CA LEU A 38 -8.86 -4.31 14.02
C LEU A 38 -7.98 -4.01 15.23
N TYR A 39 -6.73 -3.59 15.01
CA TYR A 39 -5.78 -3.25 16.06
C TYR A 39 -5.42 -1.76 15.99
N THR A 40 -5.23 -1.13 17.14
CA THR A 40 -4.65 0.22 17.23
C THR A 40 -3.13 0.15 17.05
N ALA A 41 -2.47 1.29 16.82
CA ALA A 41 -1.01 1.38 16.83
C ALA A 41 -0.39 0.84 18.14
N SER A 42 -1.14 0.84 19.25
CA SER A 42 -0.77 0.25 20.54
C SER A 42 -1.00 -1.27 20.65
N GLY A 43 -1.41 -1.96 19.58
CA GLY A 43 -1.67 -3.41 19.59
C GLY A 43 -2.92 -3.84 20.35
N GLN A 44 -3.76 -2.90 20.79
CA GLN A 44 -5.03 -3.22 21.43
C GLN A 44 -6.13 -3.44 20.39
N LYS A 45 -6.94 -4.47 20.60
CA LYS A 45 -8.10 -4.76 19.75
C LYS A 45 -9.09 -3.59 19.87
N ARG A 46 -9.40 -2.92 18.76
CA ARG A 46 -10.43 -1.88 18.73
C ARG A 46 -11.78 -2.52 19.05
N ASN A 47 -12.33 -2.23 20.23
CA ASN A 47 -13.71 -2.61 20.55
C ASN A 47 -14.65 -1.76 19.70
N ARG A 48 -15.22 -2.39 18.67
CA ARG A 48 -16.14 -1.74 17.72
C ARG A 48 -17.38 -1.14 18.43
N ASP A 49 -17.74 -1.69 19.59
CA ASP A 49 -18.92 -1.28 20.36
C ASP A 49 -18.73 0.02 21.16
N THR A 50 -17.50 0.43 21.45
CA THR A 50 -17.23 1.66 22.22
C THR A 50 -17.10 2.90 21.33
N ASP A 51 -16.63 2.75 20.09
CA ASP A 51 -16.51 3.88 19.14
C ASP A 51 -17.85 4.32 18.55
N ALA A 52 -18.78 3.38 18.32
CA ALA A 52 -20.12 3.71 17.84
C ALA A 52 -20.92 4.58 18.83
N LYS A 53 -20.68 4.42 20.15
CA LYS A 53 -21.27 5.26 21.21
C LYS A 53 -20.58 6.62 21.37
N ARG A 54 -19.30 6.73 21.01
CA ARG A 54 -18.54 8.00 21.08
C ARG A 54 -18.90 8.96 19.95
N SER A 55 -19.17 8.43 18.76
CA SER A 55 -19.61 9.23 17.60
C SER A 55 -21.01 9.84 17.78
N GLN A 56 -21.88 9.29 18.65
CA GLN A 56 -23.21 9.84 18.91
C GLN A 56 -23.25 10.89 20.04
N ARG A 57 -22.17 11.07 20.80
CA ARG A 57 -22.12 12.06 21.92
C ARG A 57 -21.37 13.35 21.58
N GLY A 58 -20.83 13.49 20.37
CA GLY A 58 -20.01 14.64 19.96
C GLY A 58 -20.74 15.78 19.24
N SER A 59 -22.07 15.81 19.20
CA SER A 59 -22.83 16.84 18.45
C SER A 59 -23.77 17.69 19.31
N VAL A 60 -23.58 17.70 20.64
CA VAL A 60 -24.41 18.48 21.55
C VAL A 60 -23.49 19.28 22.46
N ASP A 61 -22.94 20.38 21.94
CA ASP A 61 -22.48 21.56 22.70
C ASP A 61 -21.84 22.57 21.73
N GLU A 62 -22.60 23.06 20.74
CA GLU A 62 -22.18 24.24 19.96
C GLU A 62 -23.38 25.00 19.37
N THR A 63 -24.44 25.22 20.15
CA THR A 63 -25.51 26.18 19.82
C THR A 63 -26.18 26.66 21.10
N ALA A 64 -25.54 27.57 21.82
CA ALA A 64 -26.16 28.32 22.91
C ALA A 64 -25.55 29.72 23.01
N ASP A 65 -25.61 30.48 21.91
CA ASP A 65 -25.49 31.94 21.96
C ASP A 65 -26.03 32.56 20.67
N GLN A 66 -27.36 32.70 20.60
CA GLN A 66 -28.06 33.62 19.70
C GLN A 66 -29.57 33.61 20.00
N ALA A 67 -29.97 34.40 20.99
CA ALA A 67 -31.37 34.75 21.21
C ALA A 67 -31.47 36.25 21.51
N ALA A 68 -31.74 37.07 20.48
CA ALA A 68 -32.44 38.36 20.59
C ALA A 68 -32.68 39.04 19.21
N ARG A 69 -33.84 38.81 18.57
CA ARG A 69 -34.76 39.82 17.96
C ARG A 69 -35.81 39.19 17.01
N PRO A 70 -36.98 39.84 16.79
CA PRO A 70 -38.25 39.18 16.47
C PRO A 70 -38.63 39.13 14.97
N GLN A 71 -39.64 38.29 14.70
CA GLN A 71 -40.37 37.91 13.46
C GLN A 71 -40.80 39.09 12.55
N GLU A 72 -41.09 38.96 11.24
CA GLU A 72 -42.05 38.11 10.47
C GLU A 72 -41.70 38.17 8.93
N PRO A 73 -42.56 37.77 7.95
CA PRO A 73 -42.65 36.48 7.24
C PRO A 73 -42.28 36.63 5.72
N ASP A 74 -42.02 35.59 4.93
CA ASP A 74 -42.97 34.89 4.03
C ASP A 74 -42.15 34.20 2.92
N GLU A 75 -42.80 33.26 2.21
CA GLU A 75 -42.51 32.76 0.85
C GLU A 75 -41.68 31.47 0.65
N GLU A 76 -42.43 30.42 0.32
CA GLU A 76 -42.24 29.51 -0.84
C GLU A 76 -40.93 28.72 -1.02
N GLN A 77 -41.02 27.41 -0.75
CA GLN A 77 -40.15 26.42 -1.39
C GLN A 77 -40.50 26.29 -2.88
N PRO A 78 -39.51 25.97 -3.75
CA PRO A 78 -39.57 24.61 -4.26
C PRO A 78 -38.21 23.90 -4.44
N ALA A 79 -38.31 22.57 -4.34
CA ALA A 79 -37.27 21.56 -4.49
C ALA A 79 -36.48 21.65 -5.80
N LYS A 80 -35.14 21.49 -5.72
CA LYS A 80 -34.25 21.37 -6.88
C LYS A 80 -33.89 19.89 -7.13
N LYS A 81 -34.30 19.40 -8.31
CA LYS A 81 -33.91 18.12 -8.92
C LYS A 81 -32.45 18.19 -9.42
N PRO A 82 -31.71 17.06 -9.52
CA PRO A 82 -30.38 17.03 -10.13
C PRO A 82 -30.48 17.08 -11.67
N LYS A 83 -29.66 17.94 -12.30
CA LYS A 83 -29.51 18.03 -13.75
C LYS A 83 -28.37 17.11 -14.23
N LEU A 84 -28.71 16.15 -15.09
CA LEU A 84 -27.77 15.44 -15.97
C LEU A 84 -27.38 16.39 -17.11
N SER A 85 -26.12 16.80 -17.19
CA SER A 85 -25.58 17.56 -18.32
C SER A 85 -24.98 16.60 -19.36
N SER A 86 -25.66 16.55 -20.50
CA SER A 86 -25.20 15.98 -21.77
C SER A 86 -24.06 16.84 -22.35
N PHE A 87 -22.87 16.28 -22.48
CA PHE A 87 -21.80 16.87 -23.28
C PHE A 87 -21.78 16.21 -24.67
N VAL A 88 -22.25 16.94 -25.67
CA VAL A 88 -22.17 16.58 -27.09
C VAL A 88 -21.01 17.37 -27.70
N ALA A 89 -19.92 16.69 -28.04
CA ALA A 89 -18.80 17.29 -28.77
C ALA A 89 -19.14 17.38 -30.26
N ARG A 90 -19.06 18.60 -30.80
CA ARG A 90 -19.25 18.96 -32.20
C ARG A 90 -17.93 18.80 -32.95
N VAL A 91 -17.96 18.01 -34.03
CA VAL A 91 -16.88 17.84 -35.01
C VAL A 91 -17.03 18.88 -36.13
N VAL A 92 -15.95 19.55 -36.51
CA VAL A 92 -15.75 20.21 -37.83
C VAL A 92 -14.26 20.04 -38.23
N PRO A 93 -13.91 19.87 -39.52
CA PRO A 93 -12.69 19.18 -39.97
C PRO A 93 -11.57 20.07 -40.57
N GLU A 94 -10.36 19.48 -40.56
CA GLU A 94 -9.21 19.49 -41.51
C GLU A 94 -8.94 20.62 -42.52
N ALA A 95 -7.71 21.15 -42.47
CA ALA A 95 -6.75 21.46 -43.57
C ALA A 95 -5.48 22.06 -42.93
N GLU A 96 -4.21 21.93 -43.34
CA GLU A 96 -3.43 21.12 -44.28
C GLU A 96 -1.94 21.22 -43.82
N ALA A 97 -1.10 20.31 -44.30
CA ALA A 97 0.27 19.99 -43.86
C ALA A 97 1.37 21.01 -44.24
N THR A 98 2.52 20.98 -43.54
CA THR A 98 3.87 20.89 -44.13
C THR A 98 4.95 20.40 -43.15
N ASP A 99 5.81 19.55 -43.71
CA ASP A 99 7.08 18.89 -43.31
C ASP A 99 8.06 19.58 -42.34
N ALA A 100 8.67 18.78 -41.44
CA ALA A 100 10.13 18.66 -41.23
C ALA A 100 10.48 17.55 -40.19
N ALA A 101 11.56 16.84 -40.44
CA ALA A 101 12.07 15.65 -39.74
C ALA A 101 12.68 15.95 -38.34
N PRO A 102 12.87 14.94 -37.47
CA PRO A 102 13.15 15.12 -36.04
C PRO A 102 14.64 15.33 -35.72
N ASP A 103 14.92 16.31 -34.87
CA ASP A 103 16.24 16.51 -34.26
C ASP A 103 16.39 15.72 -32.96
N ASN A 104 17.64 15.30 -32.77
CA ASN A 104 18.11 14.29 -31.82
C ASN A 104 17.87 14.62 -30.35
N VAL A 105 17.54 13.53 -29.65
CA VAL A 105 17.68 13.31 -28.22
C VAL A 105 19.17 13.37 -27.84
N VAL A 106 19.55 14.30 -26.97
CA VAL A 106 20.74 14.18 -26.10
C VAL A 106 20.20 14.13 -24.68
N ILE A 107 20.27 12.94 -24.10
CA ILE A 107 19.97 12.66 -22.70
C ILE A 107 21.20 13.04 -21.87
N ASP A 108 20.92 13.71 -20.76
CA ASP A 108 21.85 14.10 -19.71
C ASP A 108 22.71 12.93 -19.22
N ASP A 109 24.02 13.18 -19.23
CA ASP A 109 25.05 12.38 -18.60
C ASP A 109 25.10 12.75 -17.10
N ALA A 110 24.44 11.95 -16.28
CA ALA A 110 24.53 12.01 -14.82
C ALA A 110 24.80 10.60 -14.28
N GLY A 111 26.08 10.21 -14.33
CA GLY A 111 26.57 9.00 -13.68
C GLY A 111 26.56 9.12 -12.15
N PRO A 112 26.07 8.11 -11.42
CA PRO A 112 26.26 8.01 -9.97
C PRO A 112 27.63 7.39 -9.64
N PRO A 113 28.25 7.78 -8.49
CA PRO A 113 29.55 7.28 -8.08
C PRO A 113 29.48 5.81 -7.58
N GLU A 114 30.53 5.05 -7.92
CA GLU A 114 30.79 3.71 -7.41
C GLU A 114 31.33 3.76 -5.97
N ASP A 115 30.77 2.90 -5.11
CA ASP A 115 31.25 2.64 -3.76
C ASP A 115 32.42 1.63 -3.78
N ASP A 116 33.61 2.09 -3.38
CA ASP A 116 34.74 1.22 -3.05
C ASP A 116 34.48 0.52 -1.70
N ALA A 117 34.27 -0.79 -1.76
CA ALA A 117 34.31 -1.69 -0.62
C ALA A 117 35.69 -2.37 -0.55
N ALA A 118 36.53 -1.97 0.42
CA ALA A 118 37.59 -2.85 0.94
C ALA A 118 38.09 -2.44 2.35
N ALA A 119 37.81 -3.33 3.30
CA ALA A 119 38.68 -3.75 4.40
C ALA A 119 39.13 -2.74 5.47
N ALA A 120 38.44 -2.77 6.62
CA ALA A 120 39.12 -2.66 7.91
C ALA A 120 38.38 -3.45 9.01
N THR A 121 39.05 -4.53 9.39
CA THR A 121 38.94 -5.46 10.50
C THR A 121 38.33 -4.94 11.81
N ALA A 122 37.48 -5.81 12.37
CA ALA A 122 36.92 -5.80 13.72
C ALA A 122 37.95 -5.73 14.85
N GLN A 123 37.63 -5.01 15.92
CA GLN A 123 37.84 -5.41 17.33
C GLN A 123 37.40 -4.27 18.28
N THR A 124 36.26 -4.42 18.95
CA THR A 124 36.03 -3.79 20.27
C THR A 124 35.11 -4.69 21.10
N GLY A 125 35.73 -5.45 21.99
CA GLY A 125 35.06 -6.04 23.16
C GLY A 125 35.23 -5.14 24.39
N PRO A 126 34.46 -5.40 25.47
CA PRO A 126 34.12 -4.41 26.48
C PRO A 126 34.97 -4.51 27.75
N THR A 127 35.37 -3.38 28.31
CA THR A 127 35.95 -3.26 29.66
C THR A 127 35.08 -2.41 30.57
N THR A 128 34.30 -3.12 31.38
CA THR A 128 34.12 -2.96 32.83
C THR A 128 34.70 -1.71 33.51
N THR A 129 33.78 -0.96 34.15
CA THR A 129 33.81 -0.45 35.54
C THR A 129 35.09 0.20 36.08
N THR A 130 34.98 1.47 36.49
CA THR A 130 35.21 1.96 37.87
C THR A 130 34.99 3.48 37.93
N VAL A 131 33.98 3.90 38.68
CA VAL A 131 33.87 5.24 39.27
C VAL A 131 33.46 4.98 40.71
N VAL A 132 34.25 5.46 41.67
CA VAL A 132 33.83 6.20 42.87
C VAL A 132 35.09 6.53 43.69
N ASP A 133 35.17 7.82 43.97
CA ASP A 133 36.09 8.60 44.77
C ASP A 133 36.20 8.18 46.26
N ASP A 134 37.35 8.56 46.82
CA ASP A 134 37.63 9.03 48.18
C ASP A 134 37.49 8.09 49.39
N GLY A 135 38.63 7.47 49.72
CA GLY A 135 38.92 6.91 51.03
C GLY A 135 39.77 7.87 51.88
N ASP A 136 39.14 8.49 52.87
CA ASP A 136 39.74 9.32 53.92
C ASP A 136 40.83 8.60 54.72
N ALA A 137 41.96 9.28 54.92
CA ALA A 137 43.02 8.89 55.84
C ALA A 137 42.72 9.36 57.29
N PRO A 138 43.16 8.63 58.33
CA PRO A 138 42.90 8.97 59.73
C PRO A 138 44.06 9.77 60.35
N ARG A 139 43.75 10.77 61.18
CA ARG A 139 44.56 11.42 62.26
C ARG A 139 43.92 12.81 62.53
N SER A 140 43.87 13.40 63.72
CA SER A 140 44.25 13.07 65.09
C SER A 140 43.76 14.24 65.96
N SER A 141 43.27 13.92 67.17
CA SER A 141 43.39 14.67 68.44
C SER A 141 43.37 16.22 68.49
N ALA A 142 42.53 16.69 69.43
CA ALA A 142 42.60 17.90 70.26
C ALA A 142 41.39 18.81 70.02
N THR A 143 40.46 18.88 70.97
CA THR A 143 40.49 19.92 72.00
C THR A 143 39.50 19.59 73.12
N GLY A 144 39.89 19.83 74.37
CA GLY A 144 39.03 19.60 75.53
C GLY A 144 39.70 19.92 76.86
N ALA A 145 40.12 21.17 77.06
CA ALA A 145 40.17 21.78 78.39
C ALA A 145 38.77 22.41 78.61
N THR A 146 38.14 22.53 79.78
CA THR A 146 38.54 22.54 81.19
C THR A 146 37.22 22.47 81.98
N SER A 147 37.21 21.98 83.22
CA SER A 147 36.57 22.63 84.38
C SER A 147 36.20 21.60 85.46
N GLY A 148 36.66 21.86 86.68
CA GLY A 148 36.22 21.15 87.87
C GLY A 148 34.74 21.42 88.18
N ASN A 149 34.15 20.57 89.00
CA ASN A 149 33.74 20.91 90.35
C ASN A 149 32.97 19.73 90.95
N GLY A 150 33.28 19.39 92.19
CA GLY A 150 32.57 18.36 92.95
C GLY A 150 31.13 18.80 93.26
N GLY A 151 30.21 17.84 93.20
CA GLY A 151 28.83 18.00 93.66
C GLY A 151 27.80 18.02 92.53
N ARG A 152 27.32 16.82 92.12
CA ARG A 152 26.06 16.60 91.36
C ARG A 152 25.88 15.10 91.04
N ARG A 153 25.48 14.29 92.03
CA ARG A 153 25.05 12.89 91.77
C ARG A 153 23.59 12.78 91.30
N LEU A 154 22.79 13.85 91.43
CA LEU A 154 21.40 13.90 90.99
C LEU A 154 21.19 14.54 89.59
N SER A 155 22.16 15.28 89.02
CA SER A 155 22.03 15.83 87.65
C SER A 155 22.60 14.90 86.56
N ARG A 156 23.58 14.06 86.88
CA ARG A 156 24.15 13.10 85.91
C ARG A 156 23.15 12.06 85.41
N GLN A 157 22.17 11.65 86.22
CA GLN A 157 21.09 10.77 85.77
C GLN A 157 20.12 11.47 84.82
N ALA A 158 19.80 12.76 85.06
CA ALA A 158 18.96 13.56 84.18
C ALA A 158 19.66 13.87 82.85
N ASP A 159 20.96 14.20 82.88
CA ASP A 159 21.78 14.43 81.70
C ASP A 159 22.02 13.13 80.90
N ALA A 160 22.18 11.98 81.58
CA ALA A 160 22.27 10.66 80.94
C ALA A 160 20.94 10.19 80.33
N ALA A 161 19.80 10.53 80.95
CA ALA A 161 18.48 10.25 80.38
C ALA A 161 18.19 11.14 79.16
N ARG A 162 18.61 12.41 79.21
CA ARG A 162 18.52 13.34 78.07
C ARG A 162 19.44 12.92 76.92
N SER A 163 20.68 12.50 77.21
CA SER A 163 21.60 12.00 76.18
C SER A 163 21.12 10.68 75.58
N LYS A 164 20.55 9.75 76.36
CA LYS A 164 19.89 8.53 75.83
C LYS A 164 18.70 8.84 74.92
N ARG A 165 17.87 9.82 75.26
CA ARG A 165 16.74 10.25 74.40
C ARG A 165 17.23 10.92 73.11
N MET A 166 18.24 11.78 73.21
CA MET A 166 18.87 12.42 72.04
C MET A 166 19.53 11.39 71.12
N PHE A 167 20.29 10.43 71.67
CA PHE A 167 20.91 9.35 70.88
C PHE A 167 19.88 8.36 70.33
N GLY A 168 18.81 8.05 71.07
CA GLY A 168 17.72 7.22 70.58
C GLY A 168 16.94 7.86 69.43
N ALA A 169 16.71 9.18 69.50
CA ALA A 169 16.11 9.93 68.40
C ALA A 169 17.02 9.93 67.16
N LEU A 170 18.33 10.12 67.35
CA LEU A 170 19.32 10.09 66.27
C LEU A 170 19.44 8.70 65.62
N LEU A 171 19.49 7.62 66.41
CA LEU A 171 19.48 6.25 65.88
C LEU A 171 18.19 5.94 65.13
N GLY A 172 17.05 6.43 65.60
CA GLY A 172 15.77 6.31 64.90
C GLY A 172 15.75 7.05 63.56
N HIS A 173 16.38 8.23 63.48
CA HIS A 173 16.52 8.97 62.22
C HIS A 173 17.51 8.31 61.27
N LEU A 174 18.61 7.71 61.77
CA LEU A 174 19.55 6.92 60.98
C LEU A 174 18.91 5.64 60.42
N ASN A 175 18.12 4.93 61.23
CA ASN A 175 17.37 3.76 60.76
C ASN A 175 16.33 4.15 59.71
N LYS A 176 15.58 5.24 59.91
CA LYS A 176 14.67 5.78 58.89
C LYS A 176 15.40 6.22 57.62
N ALA A 177 16.56 6.85 57.73
CA ALA A 177 17.37 7.24 56.57
C ALA A 177 17.86 6.01 55.80
N LYS A 178 18.21 4.92 56.51
CA LYS A 178 18.57 3.64 55.90
C LYS A 178 17.40 2.99 55.18
N GLU A 179 16.21 2.97 55.80
CA GLU A 179 14.97 2.48 55.18
C GLU A 179 14.59 3.28 53.93
N ASN A 180 14.62 4.61 54.02
CA ASN A 180 14.36 5.50 52.89
C ASN A 180 15.36 5.29 51.74
N LEU A 181 16.65 5.08 52.05
CA LEU A 181 17.68 4.77 51.03
C LEU A 181 17.41 3.42 50.33
N THR A 182 16.97 2.40 51.07
CA THR A 182 16.62 1.11 50.46
C THR A 182 15.37 1.21 49.59
N GLU A 183 14.36 1.95 50.03
CA GLU A 183 13.14 2.21 49.25
C GLU A 183 13.43 3.01 47.98
N GLU A 184 14.30 4.03 48.05
CA GLU A 184 14.70 4.82 46.90
C GLU A 184 15.50 3.99 45.88
N GLN A 185 16.41 3.13 46.36
CA GLN A 185 17.14 2.20 45.48
C GLN A 185 16.22 1.17 44.81
N GLU A 186 15.22 0.65 45.53
CA GLU A 186 14.22 -0.24 44.96
C GLU A 186 13.33 0.46 43.94
N ALA A 187 12.88 1.69 44.24
CA ALA A 187 12.11 2.51 43.32
C ALA A 187 12.92 2.88 42.06
N GLU A 188 14.21 3.21 42.20
CA GLU A 188 15.08 3.47 41.06
C GLU A 188 15.29 2.21 40.21
N ARG A 189 15.51 1.05 40.84
CA ARG A 189 15.62 -0.23 40.14
C ARG A 189 14.33 -0.57 39.38
N GLN A 190 13.17 -0.31 39.98
CA GLN A 190 11.87 -0.49 39.32
C GLN A 190 11.70 0.46 38.13
N ARG A 191 12.08 1.74 38.26
CA ARG A 191 12.06 2.70 37.15
C ARG A 191 12.97 2.28 35.99
N ARG A 192 14.18 1.78 36.29
CA ARG A 192 15.10 1.26 35.27
C ARG A 192 14.55 0.01 34.58
N LYS A 193 13.89 -0.90 35.31
CA LYS A 193 13.21 -2.04 34.70
C LYS A 193 12.07 -1.59 33.79
N ALA A 194 11.23 -0.67 34.27
CA ALA A 194 10.12 -0.13 33.49
C ALA A 194 10.59 0.59 32.20
N SER A 195 11.69 1.34 32.24
CA SER A 195 12.22 1.99 31.04
C SER A 195 12.81 0.98 30.04
N ILE A 196 13.48 -0.06 30.51
CA ILE A 196 13.97 -1.15 29.66
C ILE A 196 12.79 -1.91 29.03
N GLU A 197 11.76 -2.23 29.82
CA GLU A 197 10.55 -2.89 29.32
C GLU A 197 9.82 -2.03 28.28
N GLN A 198 9.73 -0.72 28.49
CA GLN A 198 9.16 0.21 27.51
C GLN A 198 9.96 0.22 26.20
N HIS A 199 11.28 0.33 26.25
CA HIS A 199 12.12 0.31 25.04
C HIS A 199 12.06 -1.03 24.30
N VAL A 200 12.00 -2.16 25.02
CA VAL A 200 11.79 -3.47 24.40
C VAL A 200 10.43 -3.54 23.72
N GLN A 201 9.38 -3.03 24.38
CA GLN A 201 8.03 -3.02 23.83
C GLN A 201 7.93 -2.11 22.59
N GLU A 202 8.59 -0.95 22.60
CA GLU A 202 8.69 -0.05 21.45
C GLU A 202 9.39 -0.73 20.27
N ARG A 203 10.53 -1.40 20.51
CA ARG A 203 11.25 -2.14 19.46
C ARG A 203 10.37 -3.23 18.85
N ILE A 204 9.74 -4.06 19.67
CA ILE A 204 8.82 -5.12 19.20
C ILE A 204 7.68 -4.52 18.37
N GLN A 205 7.14 -3.37 18.77
CA GLN A 205 6.10 -2.69 18.00
C GLN A 205 6.63 -2.22 16.64
N THR A 206 7.78 -1.54 16.61
CA THR A 206 8.39 -1.06 15.36
C THR A 206 8.73 -2.19 14.40
N GLU A 207 9.35 -3.27 14.88
CA GLU A 207 9.67 -4.46 14.09
C GLU A 207 8.39 -5.12 13.56
N SER A 208 7.33 -5.19 14.38
CA SER A 208 6.05 -5.75 13.94
C SER A 208 5.35 -4.90 12.86
N VAL A 209 5.57 -3.58 12.86
CA VAL A 209 5.02 -2.68 11.84
C VAL A 209 5.82 -2.83 10.55
N GLN A 210 7.15 -2.79 10.64
CA GLN A 210 8.04 -2.99 9.48
C GLN A 210 7.78 -4.33 8.79
N LEU A 211 7.66 -5.42 9.55
CA LEU A 211 7.37 -6.75 9.00
C LEU A 211 6.01 -6.79 8.27
N ARG A 212 4.99 -6.07 8.77
CA ARG A 212 3.70 -5.95 8.06
C ARG A 212 3.82 -5.13 6.79
N GLU A 213 4.56 -4.02 6.82
CA GLU A 213 4.78 -3.18 5.64
C GLU A 213 5.51 -3.94 4.54
N GLU A 214 6.56 -4.70 4.89
CA GLU A 214 7.28 -5.58 3.99
C GLU A 214 6.37 -6.65 3.38
N GLN A 215 5.54 -7.31 4.19
CA GLN A 215 4.56 -8.29 3.70
C GLN A 215 3.55 -7.66 2.74
N MET A 216 3.06 -6.45 3.05
CA MET A 216 2.13 -5.75 2.18
C MET A 216 2.78 -5.34 0.86
N LYS A 217 4.04 -4.89 0.91
CA LYS A 217 4.82 -4.55 -0.28
C LYS A 217 5.03 -5.78 -1.17
N GLN A 218 5.41 -6.93 -0.59
CA GLN A 218 5.54 -8.19 -1.33
C GLN A 218 4.23 -8.60 -2.00
N LEU A 219 3.10 -8.51 -1.30
CA LEU A 219 1.78 -8.83 -1.89
C LEU A 219 1.38 -7.87 -3.02
N GLN A 220 1.79 -6.61 -2.95
CA GLN A 220 1.55 -5.63 -4.01
C GLN A 220 2.43 -5.92 -5.24
N GLU A 221 3.72 -6.19 -5.04
CA GLU A 221 4.64 -6.59 -6.10
C GLU A 221 4.16 -7.88 -6.80
N ASP A 222 3.74 -8.88 -6.03
CA ASP A 222 3.15 -10.12 -6.58
C ASP A 222 1.88 -9.86 -7.40
N LEU A 223 1.04 -8.93 -6.94
CA LEU A 223 -0.17 -8.53 -7.65
C LEU A 223 0.16 -7.82 -8.97
N GLU A 224 1.16 -6.94 -8.98
CA GLU A 224 1.62 -6.24 -10.19
C GLU A 224 2.21 -7.22 -11.20
N ASN A 225 3.05 -8.14 -10.74
CA ASN A 225 3.66 -9.20 -11.56
C ASN A 225 2.60 -10.12 -12.19
N GLU A 226 1.64 -10.59 -11.40
CA GLU A 226 0.55 -11.44 -11.91
C GLU A 226 -0.40 -10.66 -12.84
N GLN A 227 -0.62 -9.36 -12.61
CA GLN A 227 -1.38 -8.53 -13.54
C GLN A 227 -0.66 -8.31 -14.87
N ALA A 228 0.66 -8.09 -14.86
CA ALA A 228 1.47 -8.00 -16.07
C ALA A 228 1.42 -9.32 -16.86
N ALA A 229 1.65 -10.44 -16.17
CA ALA A 229 1.53 -11.77 -16.78
C ALA A 229 0.13 -12.05 -17.35
N MET A 230 -0.92 -11.55 -16.68
CA MET A 230 -2.29 -11.65 -17.17
C MET A 230 -2.51 -10.84 -18.46
N LYS A 231 -1.98 -9.61 -18.54
CA LYS A 231 -2.04 -8.77 -19.74
C LYS A 231 -1.37 -9.48 -20.92
N ASP A 232 -0.17 -10.02 -20.72
CA ASP A 232 0.55 -10.77 -21.76
C ASP A 232 -0.25 -11.97 -22.29
N VAL A 233 -0.90 -12.72 -21.39
CA VAL A 233 -1.74 -13.87 -21.78
C VAL A 233 -2.97 -13.40 -22.56
N MET A 234 -3.56 -12.26 -22.19
CA MET A 234 -4.70 -11.67 -22.88
C MET A 234 -4.33 -11.21 -24.29
N ASP A 235 -3.18 -10.56 -24.45
CA ASP A 235 -2.69 -10.09 -25.75
C ASP A 235 -2.38 -11.27 -26.68
N LYS A 236 -1.68 -12.29 -26.17
CA LYS A 236 -1.44 -13.54 -26.90
C LYS A 236 -2.75 -14.22 -27.31
N LEU A 237 -3.75 -14.21 -26.45
CA LEU A 237 -5.07 -14.78 -26.75
C LEU A 237 -5.78 -13.98 -27.84
N PHE A 238 -5.79 -12.66 -27.73
CA PHE A 238 -6.39 -11.76 -28.71
C PHE A 238 -5.78 -11.94 -30.11
N ASP A 239 -4.46 -12.01 -30.20
CA ASP A 239 -3.73 -12.25 -31.44
C ASP A 239 -4.13 -13.57 -32.10
N LYS A 240 -4.16 -14.64 -31.32
CA LYS A 240 -4.48 -15.99 -31.83
C LYS A 240 -5.94 -16.08 -32.25
N GLU A 241 -6.86 -15.49 -31.49
CA GLU A 241 -8.27 -15.42 -31.87
C GLU A 241 -8.48 -14.61 -33.16
N THR A 242 -7.75 -13.51 -33.32
CA THR A 242 -7.81 -12.70 -34.54
C THR A 242 -7.25 -13.44 -35.75
N LYS A 243 -6.14 -14.18 -35.59
CA LYS A 243 -5.60 -15.08 -36.63
C LYS A 243 -6.62 -16.14 -37.05
N VAL A 244 -7.31 -16.77 -36.10
CA VAL A 244 -8.35 -17.76 -36.40
C VAL A 244 -9.53 -17.13 -37.15
N LYS A 245 -9.97 -15.92 -36.76
CA LYS A 245 -11.01 -15.17 -37.48
C LYS A 245 -10.58 -14.88 -38.92
N ALA A 246 -9.35 -14.41 -39.13
CA ALA A 246 -8.78 -14.15 -40.45
C ALA A 246 -8.79 -15.42 -41.32
N LEU A 247 -8.31 -16.55 -40.79
CA LEU A 247 -8.29 -17.83 -41.50
C LEU A 247 -9.69 -18.31 -41.85
N ARG A 248 -10.65 -18.26 -40.91
CA ARG A 248 -12.06 -18.61 -41.19
C ARG A 248 -12.64 -17.75 -42.31
N MET A 249 -12.33 -16.45 -42.31
CA MET A 249 -12.78 -15.55 -43.37
C MET A 249 -12.15 -15.91 -44.71
N ILE A 250 -10.84 -16.16 -44.78
CA ILE A 250 -10.16 -16.56 -46.01
C ILE A 250 -10.77 -17.86 -46.54
N ILE A 251 -10.91 -18.90 -45.70
CA ILE A 251 -11.52 -20.18 -46.07
C ILE A 251 -12.94 -19.99 -46.63
N ARG A 252 -13.75 -19.14 -45.98
CA ARG A 252 -15.09 -18.80 -46.47
C ARG A 252 -15.03 -18.15 -47.85
N HIS A 253 -14.17 -17.14 -48.06
CA HIS A 253 -14.07 -16.44 -49.34
C HIS A 253 -13.50 -17.31 -50.46
N VAL A 254 -12.57 -18.23 -50.14
CA VAL A 254 -12.08 -19.24 -51.09
C VAL A 254 -13.23 -20.16 -51.50
N ARG A 255 -14.04 -20.65 -50.55
CA ARG A 255 -15.23 -21.46 -50.85
C ARG A 255 -16.26 -20.70 -51.69
N MET A 256 -16.46 -19.40 -51.42
CA MET A 256 -17.38 -18.55 -52.18
C MET A 256 -16.86 -18.16 -53.57
N SER A 257 -15.55 -18.23 -53.82
CA SER A 257 -14.94 -17.74 -55.07
C SER A 257 -15.34 -18.51 -56.34
N GLY A 258 -15.88 -19.73 -56.18
CA GLY A 258 -16.41 -20.55 -57.28
C GLY A 258 -17.93 -20.42 -57.47
N LEU A 259 -18.60 -19.56 -56.71
CA LEU A 259 -20.04 -19.32 -56.77
C LEU A 259 -20.34 -18.01 -57.50
N ILE A 260 -21.53 -17.93 -58.09
CA ILE A 260 -22.07 -16.72 -58.71
C ILE A 260 -22.96 -16.02 -57.69
N GLN A 261 -22.66 -14.76 -57.39
CA GLN A 261 -23.49 -13.90 -56.55
C GLN A 261 -24.63 -13.28 -57.35
N THR A 262 -25.85 -13.32 -56.79
CA THR A 262 -26.99 -12.55 -57.28
C THR A 262 -26.92 -11.10 -56.80
N LYS A 263 -27.69 -10.22 -57.47
CA LYS A 263 -27.87 -8.81 -57.06
C LYS A 263 -28.86 -8.63 -55.90
N ALA A 264 -29.34 -9.72 -55.30
CA ALA A 264 -30.30 -9.67 -54.21
C ALA A 264 -29.63 -9.20 -52.91
N THR A 265 -30.44 -8.65 -52.00
CA THR A 265 -30.01 -8.32 -50.64
C THR A 265 -30.83 -9.20 -49.68
N PRO A 266 -30.25 -10.24 -49.05
CA PRO A 266 -28.84 -10.66 -49.09
C PRO A 266 -28.44 -11.38 -50.41
N PRO A 267 -27.15 -11.32 -50.82
CA PRO A 267 -26.69 -11.99 -52.03
C PRO A 267 -26.83 -13.51 -51.92
N VAL A 268 -27.58 -14.09 -52.85
CA VAL A 268 -27.71 -15.55 -52.98
C VAL A 268 -26.57 -16.05 -53.85
N MET A 269 -25.85 -17.07 -53.39
CA MET A 269 -24.72 -17.66 -54.09
C MET A 269 -25.13 -19.01 -54.67
N TRP A 270 -24.87 -19.22 -55.96
CA TRP A 270 -25.26 -20.46 -56.64
C TRP A 270 -24.19 -20.90 -57.65
N LYS A 271 -24.21 -22.18 -58.01
CA LYS A 271 -23.32 -22.77 -59.03
C LYS A 271 -24.16 -23.54 -60.05
N PRO A 272 -24.03 -23.27 -61.36
CA PRO A 272 -24.71 -24.06 -62.39
C PRO A 272 -24.12 -25.49 -62.46
N GLY A 273 -24.90 -26.45 -62.93
CA GLY A 273 -24.40 -27.79 -63.26
C GLY A 273 -23.38 -27.77 -64.41
N GLN A 274 -23.64 -26.97 -65.46
CA GLN A 274 -22.71 -26.73 -66.56
C GLN A 274 -22.55 -25.23 -66.84
N HIS A 275 -21.32 -24.79 -67.08
CA HIS A 275 -21.01 -23.38 -67.30
C HIS A 275 -21.14 -22.99 -68.78
N THR A 276 -22.13 -22.15 -69.10
CA THR A 276 -22.20 -21.46 -70.40
C THR A 276 -21.25 -20.26 -70.45
N SER A 277 -21.01 -19.68 -71.63
CA SER A 277 -20.15 -18.49 -71.81
C SER A 277 -20.61 -17.30 -70.93
N GLN A 278 -21.92 -17.06 -70.84
CA GLN A 278 -22.48 -16.01 -69.99
C GLN A 278 -22.24 -16.27 -68.50
N THR A 279 -22.42 -17.52 -68.07
CA THR A 279 -22.24 -17.92 -66.68
C THR A 279 -20.77 -17.86 -66.25
N LYS A 280 -19.81 -18.10 -67.17
CA LYS A 280 -18.38 -17.88 -66.93
C LYS A 280 -18.07 -16.39 -66.69
N LYS A 281 -18.67 -15.48 -67.46
CA LYS A 281 -18.51 -14.02 -67.26
C LYS A 281 -19.06 -13.58 -65.89
N LEU A 282 -20.23 -14.09 -65.49
CA LEU A 282 -20.83 -13.82 -64.18
C LEU A 282 -19.96 -14.34 -63.03
N MET A 283 -19.39 -15.54 -63.16
CA MET A 283 -18.46 -16.10 -62.18
C MET A 283 -17.20 -15.25 -62.02
N LEU A 284 -16.59 -14.79 -63.12
CA LEU A 284 -15.43 -13.90 -63.07
C LEU A 284 -15.75 -12.57 -62.37
N ARG A 285 -16.93 -12.00 -62.61
CA ARG A 285 -17.40 -10.80 -61.91
C ARG A 285 -17.54 -11.04 -60.41
N SER A 286 -18.24 -12.11 -60.02
CA SER A 286 -18.45 -12.45 -58.61
C SER A 286 -17.14 -12.78 -57.88
N ARG A 287 -16.16 -13.40 -58.57
CA ARG A 287 -14.80 -13.61 -58.03
C ARG A 287 -14.08 -12.30 -57.74
N LYS A 288 -14.22 -11.29 -58.62
CA LYS A 288 -13.65 -9.94 -58.40
C LYS A 288 -14.30 -9.27 -57.19
N GLU A 289 -15.62 -9.32 -57.08
CA GLU A 289 -16.40 -8.75 -55.96
C GLU A 289 -16.02 -9.43 -54.63
N THR A 290 -15.96 -10.77 -54.61
CA THR A 290 -15.54 -11.56 -53.43
C THR A 290 -14.10 -11.26 -53.02
N LYS A 291 -13.16 -11.10 -53.98
CA LYS A 291 -11.77 -10.72 -53.69
C LYS A 291 -11.67 -9.29 -53.15
N LYS A 292 -12.48 -8.36 -53.67
CA LYS A 292 -12.57 -6.98 -53.16
C LYS A 292 -13.07 -6.98 -51.71
N GLY A 293 -14.18 -7.67 -51.43
CA GLY A 293 -14.71 -7.82 -50.08
C GLY A 293 -13.72 -8.47 -49.11
N LEU A 294 -12.96 -9.48 -49.54
CA LEU A 294 -11.91 -10.09 -48.72
C LEU A 294 -10.82 -9.07 -48.35
N ARG A 295 -10.32 -8.29 -49.31
CA ARG A 295 -9.29 -7.27 -49.03
C ARG A 295 -9.78 -6.20 -48.07
N GLU A 296 -11.01 -5.72 -48.25
CA GLU A 296 -11.61 -4.75 -47.35
C GLU A 296 -11.78 -5.31 -45.94
N ALA A 297 -12.26 -6.55 -45.83
CA ALA A 297 -12.51 -7.17 -44.54
C ALA A 297 -11.21 -7.56 -43.81
N VAL A 298 -10.17 -8.01 -44.53
CA VAL A 298 -8.83 -8.21 -43.98
C VAL A 298 -8.21 -6.86 -43.59
N GLY A 299 -8.34 -5.82 -44.41
CA GLY A 299 -7.87 -4.48 -44.09
C GLY A 299 -8.51 -3.90 -42.82
N LYS A 300 -9.81 -4.13 -42.62
CA LYS A 300 -10.50 -3.77 -41.36
C LYS A 300 -9.93 -4.54 -40.16
N LEU A 301 -9.69 -5.84 -40.32
CA LEU A 301 -9.15 -6.69 -39.25
C LEU A 301 -7.74 -6.26 -38.83
N VAL A 302 -6.88 -5.91 -39.80
CA VAL A 302 -5.53 -5.41 -39.54
C VAL A 302 -5.56 -4.06 -38.83
N ARG A 303 -6.42 -3.13 -39.26
CA ARG A 303 -6.58 -1.84 -38.57
C ARG A 303 -7.07 -1.99 -37.15
N LEU A 304 -8.00 -2.93 -36.89
CA LEU A 304 -8.47 -3.21 -35.54
C LEU A 304 -7.35 -3.76 -34.64
N CYS A 305 -6.47 -4.61 -35.16
CA CYS A 305 -5.29 -5.08 -34.41
C CYS A 305 -4.29 -3.95 -34.14
N PHE A 306 -4.07 -3.08 -35.13
CA PHE A 306 -3.13 -1.98 -34.99
C PHE A 306 -3.63 -0.92 -33.99
N ALA A 307 -4.94 -0.61 -34.03
CA ALA A 307 -5.57 0.29 -33.07
C ALA A 307 -5.53 -0.27 -31.64
N SER A 308 -5.69 -1.58 -31.45
CA SER A 308 -5.58 -2.19 -30.11
C SER A 308 -4.14 -2.21 -29.58
N CYS A 309 -3.12 -2.37 -30.44
CA CYS A 309 -1.72 -2.26 -30.02
C CYS A 309 -1.31 -0.81 -29.71
N SER A 310 -1.73 0.16 -30.53
CA SER A 310 -1.37 1.57 -30.32
C SER A 310 -2.00 2.16 -29.05
N ALA A 311 -3.19 1.71 -28.67
CA ALA A 311 -3.85 2.14 -27.43
C ALA A 311 -3.23 1.53 -26.16
N ALA A 312 -2.37 0.51 -26.30
CA ALA A 312 -1.67 -0.11 -25.17
C ALA A 312 -0.27 0.50 -24.91
N THR A 313 0.19 1.42 -25.77
CA THR A 313 1.52 2.05 -25.68
C THR A 313 1.47 3.51 -25.21
N LEU A 314 0.27 4.05 -24.96
CA LEU A 314 0.02 5.37 -24.37
C LEU A 314 -0.58 5.19 -22.98
#